data_AF-A0A938M4T0-F1
#
_entry.id   AF-A0A938M4T0-F1
#
_cell.length_a   1.000
_cell.length_b   1.000
_cell.length_c   1.000
_cell.angle_alpha   90.00
_cell.angle_beta   90.00
_cell.angle_gamma   90.00
#
_symmetry.space_group_name_H-M   'P 1'
#
loop_
_entity.id
_entity.type
_entity.pdbx_description
1 polymer ?
#
loop_
_entity_poly.entity_id
_entity_poly.type
_entity_poly.pdbx_seq_one_letter_code
_entity_poly.pdbx_strand_id
1 'polypeptide(L)' 'MKRLTDAEQERLWEEVRKDFPGDEMMQEIHYVRLLHRRQTEGLSSRERIRFFGPPRERSRA' A
#
# COMPACT_ATOMS: atom_id res chain seq x y z
N MET A 1 -0.14 11.06 4.59
CA MET A 1 -0.20 9.78 3.84
C MET A 1 0.29 10.06 2.43
N LYS A 2 1.38 9.43 1.97
CA LYS A 2 1.81 9.58 0.58
C LYS A 2 0.79 8.87 -0.30
N ARG A 3 -0.04 9.63 -1.02
CA ARG A 3 -0.91 9.09 -2.06
C ARG A 3 -0.05 8.93 -3.31
N LEU A 4 -0.13 7.76 -3.95
CA LEU A 4 0.45 7.58 -5.27
C LEU A 4 -0.37 8.38 -6.27
N THR A 5 0.30 8.97 -7.25
CA THR A 5 -0.33 9.50 -8.45
C THR A 5 -0.90 8.37 -9.29
N ASP A 6 -1.83 8.69 -10.21
CA ASP A 6 -2.42 7.69 -11.09
C ASP A 6 -1.35 7.00 -11.97
N ALA A 7 -0.37 7.78 -12.45
CA ALA A 7 0.77 7.25 -13.21
C ALA A 7 1.65 6.27 -12.40
N GLU A 8 1.82 6.51 -11.10
CA GLU A 8 2.57 5.58 -10.24
C GLU A 8 1.77 4.30 -9.95
N GLN A 9 0.45 4.41 -9.79
CA GLN A 9 -0.42 3.25 -9.63
C GLN A 9 -0.44 2.37 -10.88
N GLU A 10 -0.51 2.99 -12.06
CA GLU A 10 -0.49 2.28 -13.34
C GLU A 10 0.82 1.52 -13.55
N ARG A 11 1.97 2.16 -13.28
CA ARG A 11 3.29 1.49 -13.34
C ARG A 11 3.38 0.28 -12.40
N LEU A 12 2.87 0.40 -11.19
CA LEU A 12 2.84 -0.72 -10.24
C LEU A 12 1.97 -1.87 -10.77
N TRP A 13 0.84 -1.57 -11.39
CA TRP A 13 -0.02 -2.58 -12.02
C TRP A 13 0.65 -3.26 -13.21
N GLU A 14 1.40 -2.51 -14.03
CA GLU A 14 2.17 -3.10 -15.14
C GLU A 14 3.25 -4.07 -14.64
N GLU A 15 3.97 -3.73 -13.58
CA GLU A 15 4.97 -4.61 -12.95
C GLU A 15 4.29 -5.88 -12.40
N VAL A 16 3.20 -5.71 -11.65
CA VAL A 16 2.43 -6.82 -11.06
C VAL A 16 1.92 -7.80 -12.12
N ARG A 17 1.38 -7.30 -13.24
CA ARG A 17 0.87 -8.14 -14.34
C ARG A 17 1.98 -8.92 -15.05
N LYS A 18 3.20 -8.38 -15.10
CA LYS A 18 4.36 -9.08 -15.65
C LYS A 18 4.82 -10.22 -14.73
N ASP A 19 4.78 -9.99 -13.42
CA ASP A 19 5.23 -10.97 -12.42
C ASP A 19 4.23 -12.12 -12.21
N PHE A 20 2.92 -11.84 -12.34
CA PHE A 20 1.84 -12.80 -12.12
C PHE A 20 0.83 -12.83 -13.29
N PRO A 21 1.26 -13.23 -14.50
CA PRO A 21 0.39 -13.21 -15.67
C PRO A 21 -0.77 -14.20 -15.52
N GLY A 22 -2.01 -13.70 -15.61
CA GLY A 22 -3.22 -14.52 -15.56
C GLY A 22 -3.64 -15.02 -14.17
N ASP A 23 -2.91 -14.67 -13.11
CA ASP A 23 -3.30 -14.97 -11.72
C ASP A 23 -3.78 -13.70 -11.02
N GLU A 24 -5.07 -13.40 -11.15
CA GLU A 24 -5.69 -12.18 -10.62
C GLU A 24 -5.54 -12.05 -9.10
N MET A 25 -5.67 -13.17 -8.36
CA MET A 25 -5.52 -13.17 -6.91
C MET A 25 -4.10 -12.77 -6.50
N MET A 26 -3.09 -13.36 -7.14
CA MET A 26 -1.70 -13.01 -6.86
C MET A 26 -1.37 -11.58 -7.28
N GLN A 27 -1.96 -11.10 -8.37
CA GLN A 27 -1.81 -9.71 -8.80
C GLN A 27 -2.33 -8.74 -7.73
N GLU A 28 -3.55 -8.93 -7.24
CA GLU A 28 -4.14 -8.07 -6.20
C GLU A 28 -3.32 -8.07 -4.91
N ILE A 29 -2.92 -9.26 -4.43
CA ILE A 29 -2.09 -9.40 -3.22
C ILE A 29 -0.76 -8.67 -3.40
N HIS A 30 -0.11 -8.84 -4.56
CA HIS A 30 1.18 -8.22 -4.82
C HIS A 30 1.07 -6.71 -4.93
N TYR A 31 0.03 -6.21 -5.62
CA TYR A 31 -0.24 -4.79 -5.74
C TYR A 31 -0.42 -4.12 -4.37
N VAL A 32 -1.27 -4.69 -3.50
CA VAL A 32 -1.50 -4.16 -2.14
C VAL A 32 -0.21 -4.15 -1.32
N ARG A 33 0.62 -5.19 -1.44
CA ARG A 33 1.93 -5.26 -0.77
C ARG A 33 2.86 -4.14 -1.24
N LEU A 34 2.96 -3.90 -2.55
CA LEU A 34 3.80 -2.84 -3.11
C LEU A 34 3.28 -1.45 -2.73
N LEU A 35 1.97 -1.25 -2.78
CA LEU A 35 1.29 -0.04 -2.33
C LEU A 35 1.67 0.28 -0.88
N HIS A 36 1.53 -0.68 0.02
CA HIS A 36 1.89 -0.52 1.43
C HIS A 36 3.38 -0.23 1.62
N ARG A 37 4.25 -0.91 0.87
CA ARG A 37 5.70 -0.64 0.91
C ARG A 37 6.01 0.81 0.55
N ARG A 38 5.44 1.33 -0.54
CA ARG A 38 5.62 2.72 -0.99
C ARG A 38 5.05 3.73 0.00
N GLN A 39 3.86 3.45 0.55
CA GLN A 39 3.20 4.34 1.52
C GLN A 39 3.92 4.42 2.86
N THR A 40 4.65 3.35 3.23
CA THR A 40 5.38 3.24 4.49
C THR A 40 6.89 3.44 4.35
N GLU A 41 7.36 3.71 3.13
CA GLU A 41 8.76 4.00 2.85
C GLU A 41 9.21 5.27 3.60
N GLY A 42 10.30 5.16 4.34
CA GLY A 42 10.83 6.25 5.19
C GLY A 42 10.12 6.42 6.54
N LEU A 43 9.08 5.64 6.84
CA LEU A 43 8.46 5.63 8.17
C LEU A 43 9.31 4.81 9.15
N SER A 44 9.48 5.33 10.37
CA SER A 44 9.98 4.55 11.50
C SER A 44 9.00 3.45 11.91
N SER A 45 9.46 2.45 12.65
CA SER A 45 8.60 1.36 13.13
C SER A 45 7.38 1.86 13.91
N ARG A 46 7.52 2.92 14.72
CA ARG A 46 6.40 3.54 15.46
C ARG A 46 5.40 4.23 14.53
N GLU A 47 5.86 4.84 13.44
CA GLU A 47 5.00 5.45 12.43
C GLU A 47 4.27 4.39 11.61
N ARG A 48 4.94 3.27 11.29
CA ARG A 48 4.30 2.12 10.64
C ARG A 48 3.21 1.50 11.52
N ILE A 49 3.46 1.34 12.81
CA ILE A 49 2.44 0.86 13.76
C ILE A 49 1.27 1.83 13.81
N ARG A 50 1.52 3.15 13.82
CA ARG A 50 0.44 4.16 13.75
C ARG A 50 -0.30 4.14 12.41
N PHE A 51 0.38 3.79 11.32
CA PHE A 51 -0.22 3.70 9.99
C PHE A 51 -1.20 2.53 9.87
N PHE A 52 -0.86 1.36 10.41
CA PHE A 52 -1.72 0.16 10.39
C PHE A 52 -2.60 0.00 11.65
N GLY A 53 -2.35 0.81 12.68
CA GLY A 53 -3.07 0.74 13.94
C GLY A 53 -4.53 1.18 13.80
N PRO A 54 -5.37 0.83 14.78
CA PRO A 54 -6.78 1.22 14.78
C PRO A 54 -6.90 2.75 14.70
N PRO A 55 -7.91 3.28 13.97
CA PRO A 55 -8.20 4.70 14.02
C PRO A 55 -8.41 5.07 15.48
N ARG A 56 -7.68 6.08 15.97
CA ARG A 56 -7.95 6.60 17.30
C ARG A 56 -9.40 7.04 17.32
N GLU A 57 -10.25 6.31 18.03
CA GLU A 57 -11.58 6.79 18.38
C GLU A 57 -11.39 8.20 18.91
N ARG A 58 -12.07 9.16 18.29
CA ARG A 58 -12.16 10.50 18.86
C ARG A 58 -12.82 10.26 20.20
N SER A 59 -12.06 10.31 21.28
CA SER A 59 -12.60 10.46 22.62
C SER A 59 -13.48 11.70 22.54
N ARG A 60 -14.80 11.48 22.44
CA ARG A 60 -15.79 12.51 22.60
C ARG A 60 -15.66 12.94 24.06
N ALA A 61 -15.01 14.08 24.25
CA ALA A 61 -15.16 14.86 25.47
C ALA A 61 -16.59 15.40 25.56
#